data_AF-A0A2S4WA98-F1
#
_entry.id   AF-A0A2S4WA98-F1
#
_cell.length_a   1.000
_cell.length_b   1.000
_cell.length_c   1.000
_cell.angle_alpha   90.00
_cell.angle_beta   90.00
_cell.angle_gamma   90.00
#
_symmetry.space_group_name_H-M   'P 1'
#
loop_
_entity.id
_entity.type
_entity.pdbx_description
1 polymer ?
#
loop_
_entity_poly.entity_id
_entity_poly.type
_entity_poly.pdbx_seq_one_letter_code
_entity_poly.pdbx_strand_id
1 'polypeptide(L)'
;MADSTKNAADELEHEQIDWEQGGTNSHQNTHNFTNLAIKGFQGLIKKCDHPTNQGQDPCMSFGGYFGTLAITETTTSAKERSLDDLQSNLLPDLQRHLSDLSDSLKPSGLLEEFGSKIKQVLEIQLNLERMIDQIEAHKIILACHEENIPIGPNRVDDRDCKRLKSFRLYHLKENFADLSSHIRFVFREAYRLLRELKLGPNLPYNPRAKFTGQYLVGRACESIDCTVDWIKGSELDLAQTYWESPLESIDHILSSFRAFVDPRTHYRTESDEHLRQNLYINQSFSSPKS
;
A
#
# COMPACT_ATOMS: atom_id res chain seq x y z
N MET A 1 -15.24 -15.61 30.94
CA MET A 1 -14.03 -15.28 30.15
C MET A 1 -14.28 -13.89 29.60
N ALA A 2 -13.70 -12.87 30.24
CA ALA A 2 -13.97 -11.48 29.91
C ALA A 2 -13.06 -11.03 28.76
N ASP A 3 -13.69 -10.39 27.79
CA ASP A 3 -13.13 -9.85 26.56
C ASP A 3 -12.12 -8.74 26.88
N SER A 4 -10.88 -8.92 26.42
CA SER A 4 -9.75 -8.02 26.66
C SER A 4 -9.36 -7.33 25.36
N THR A 5 -10.32 -6.62 24.77
CA THR A 5 -10.07 -5.57 23.78
C THR A 5 -10.27 -4.22 24.46
N LYS A 6 -9.39 -3.89 25.41
CA LYS A 6 -9.16 -2.48 25.73
C LYS A 6 -8.52 -1.87 24.48
N ASN A 7 -9.18 -0.87 23.93
CA ASN A 7 -8.75 -0.16 22.73
C ASN A 7 -7.38 0.48 22.98
N ALA A 8 -6.43 0.29 22.07
CA ALA A 8 -5.09 0.88 22.20
C ALA A 8 -5.15 2.41 22.24
N ALA A 9 -6.19 3.00 21.61
CA ALA A 9 -6.48 4.43 21.68
C ALA A 9 -6.86 4.89 23.11
N ASP A 10 -7.65 4.11 23.84
CA ASP A 10 -8.05 4.45 25.22
C ASP A 10 -6.85 4.34 26.18
N GLU A 11 -5.96 3.37 25.94
CA GLU A 11 -4.71 3.21 26.70
C GLU A 11 -3.74 4.37 26.41
N LEU A 12 -3.69 4.87 25.16
CA LEU A 12 -2.94 6.05 24.74
C LEU A 12 -3.45 7.34 25.38
N GLU A 13 -4.77 7.57 25.40
CA GLU A 13 -5.37 8.76 26.02
C GLU A 13 -5.14 8.78 27.54
N HIS A 14 -5.26 7.63 28.20
CA HIS A 14 -5.00 7.52 29.64
C HIS A 14 -3.52 7.73 29.99
N GLU A 15 -2.59 7.16 29.23
CA GLU A 15 -1.15 7.37 29.48
C GLU A 15 -0.72 8.81 29.14
N GLN A 16 -1.37 9.49 28.18
CA GLN A 16 -1.11 10.89 27.85
C GLN A 16 -1.51 11.85 28.99
N ILE A 17 -2.51 11.49 29.81
CA ILE A 17 -2.88 12.25 31.01
C ILE A 17 -1.86 12.07 32.14
N ASP A 18 -1.32 10.86 32.31
CA ASP A 18 -0.26 10.57 33.30
C ASP A 18 1.06 11.30 32.98
N TRP A 19 1.25 11.76 31.73
CA TRP A 19 2.41 12.54 31.29
C TRP A 19 2.46 13.99 31.77
N GLU A 20 1.29 14.64 31.93
CA GLU A 20 1.25 16.04 32.40
C GLU A 20 1.61 16.14 33.89
N GLN A 21 1.54 15.02 34.62
CA GLN A 21 1.88 14.91 36.03
C GLN A 21 3.23 14.21 36.21
N GLY A 22 4.32 14.97 36.04
CA GLY A 22 5.68 14.46 35.89
C GLY A 22 6.20 13.41 36.90
N GLY A 23 7.12 12.55 36.41
CA GLY A 23 7.85 11.59 37.25
C GLY A 23 9.04 10.87 36.57
N THR A 24 10.25 11.41 36.77
CA THR A 24 11.57 10.77 37.09
C THR A 24 12.03 9.40 36.54
N ASN A 25 11.44 8.75 35.53
CA ASN A 25 11.97 7.46 35.04
C ASN A 25 12.01 7.32 33.50
N SER A 26 12.85 8.14 32.85
CA SER A 26 12.96 8.23 31.39
C SER A 26 13.18 6.88 30.69
N HIS A 27 13.99 5.98 31.23
CA HIS A 27 14.27 4.68 30.58
C HIS A 27 13.06 3.72 30.64
N GLN A 28 12.36 3.68 31.78
CA GLN A 28 11.15 2.87 31.93
C GLN A 28 10.04 3.38 31.02
N ASN A 29 9.89 4.70 30.93
CA ASN A 29 8.91 5.34 30.06
C ASN A 29 9.21 5.04 28.59
N THR A 30 10.46 5.17 28.15
CA THR A 30 10.86 4.84 26.77
C THR A 30 10.61 3.37 26.40
N HIS A 31 10.87 2.44 27.32
CA HIS A 31 10.54 1.03 27.11
C HIS A 31 9.01 0.80 27.01
N ASN A 32 8.22 1.50 27.83
CA ASN A 32 6.76 1.44 27.77
C ASN A 32 6.20 1.95 26.43
N PHE A 33 6.63 3.13 25.94
CA PHE A 33 6.16 3.62 24.62
C PHE A 33 6.60 2.73 23.48
N THR A 34 7.79 2.13 23.57
CA THR A 34 8.24 1.19 22.54
C THR A 34 7.31 -0.02 22.50
N ASN A 35 6.88 -0.53 23.66
CA ASN A 35 5.89 -1.61 23.73
C ASN A 35 4.54 -1.18 23.17
N LEU A 36 4.10 0.03 23.50
CA LEU A 36 2.84 0.59 23.02
C LEU A 36 2.86 0.75 21.50
N ALA A 37 3.94 1.28 20.93
CA ALA A 37 4.10 1.43 19.49
C ALA A 37 4.15 0.07 18.78
N ILE A 38 4.82 -0.94 19.36
CA ILE A 38 4.81 -2.31 18.83
C ILE A 38 3.39 -2.88 18.81
N LYS A 39 2.63 -2.73 19.91
CA LYS A 39 1.23 -3.17 19.97
C LYS A 39 0.36 -2.40 18.97
N GLY A 40 0.55 -1.09 18.84
CA GLY A 40 -0.17 -0.23 17.90
C GLY A 40 -0.01 -0.69 16.46
N PHE A 41 1.23 -0.90 15.99
CA PHE A 41 1.45 -1.45 14.64
C PHE A 41 0.87 -2.86 14.49
N GLN A 42 0.92 -3.70 15.52
CA GLN A 42 0.28 -5.01 15.46
C GLN A 42 -1.25 -4.91 15.30
N GLY A 43 -1.89 -3.94 15.95
CA GLY A 43 -3.31 -3.62 15.78
C GLY A 43 -3.61 -3.13 14.36
N LEU A 44 -2.84 -2.15 13.88
CA LEU A 44 -2.97 -1.61 12.52
C LEU A 44 -2.78 -2.66 11.42
N ILE A 45 -1.82 -3.60 11.59
CA ILE A 45 -1.63 -4.72 10.66
C ILE A 45 -2.90 -5.58 10.61
N LYS A 46 -3.46 -5.96 11.77
CA LYS A 46 -4.70 -6.75 11.83
C LYS A 46 -5.89 -6.03 11.23
N LYS A 47 -5.94 -4.70 11.37
CA LYS A 47 -6.97 -3.85 10.79
C LYS A 47 -6.90 -3.86 9.26
N CYS A 48 -5.71 -3.75 8.70
CA CYS A 48 -5.49 -3.85 7.26
C CYS A 48 -5.62 -5.30 6.74
N ASP A 49 -5.39 -6.31 7.58
CA ASP A 49 -5.57 -7.73 7.25
C ASP A 49 -7.03 -8.17 7.29
N HIS A 50 -7.96 -7.38 7.86
CA HIS A 50 -9.37 -7.72 7.74
C HIS A 50 -9.76 -7.68 6.28
N PRO A 51 -10.08 -8.84 5.66
CA PRO A 51 -10.67 -8.82 4.36
C PRO A 51 -12.08 -8.30 4.60
N THR A 52 -12.36 -7.06 4.19
CA THR A 52 -13.69 -6.80 3.67
C THR A 52 -13.82 -7.80 2.51
N ASN A 53 -14.57 -8.89 2.74
CA ASN A 53 -14.91 -9.98 1.82
C ASN A 53 -14.00 -11.23 1.87
N GLN A 54 -14.26 -12.12 2.83
CA GLN A 54 -14.18 -13.56 2.54
C GLN A 54 -15.16 -13.86 1.39
N GLY A 55 -14.68 -13.99 0.15
CA GLY A 55 -15.27 -14.79 -0.94
C GLY A 55 -16.76 -14.67 -1.27
N GLN A 56 -17.50 -13.75 -0.67
CA GLN A 56 -18.91 -13.48 -0.90
C GLN A 56 -18.98 -12.11 -1.55
N ASP A 57 -19.69 -12.07 -2.68
CA ASP A 57 -20.15 -10.81 -3.24
C ASP A 57 -20.68 -9.92 -2.11
N PRO A 58 -20.13 -8.70 -1.93
CA PRO A 58 -20.69 -7.73 -0.97
C PRO A 58 -22.18 -7.49 -1.21
N CYS A 59 -22.65 -7.73 -2.43
CA CYS A 59 -24.05 -7.57 -2.83
C CYS A 59 -24.99 -8.69 -2.34
N MET A 60 -24.48 -9.88 -1.99
CA MET A 60 -25.35 -11.06 -1.74
C MET A 60 -25.51 -11.45 -0.28
N SER A 61 -24.73 -10.90 0.65
CA SER A 61 -24.86 -11.20 2.10
C SER A 61 -25.21 -9.98 2.97
N PHE A 62 -25.40 -8.78 2.39
CA PHE A 62 -25.71 -7.58 3.16
C PHE A 62 -27.17 -7.48 3.62
N GLY A 63 -28.00 -8.50 3.36
CA GLY A 63 -29.42 -8.55 3.75
C GLY A 63 -29.69 -9.00 5.19
N GLY A 64 -28.68 -9.35 5.99
CA GLY A 64 -28.88 -10.05 7.27
C GLY A 64 -28.67 -9.24 8.55
N TYR A 65 -27.80 -8.21 8.57
CA TYR A 65 -27.28 -7.67 9.84
C TYR A 65 -27.47 -6.16 10.06
N PHE A 66 -28.04 -5.44 9.09
CA PHE A 66 -28.39 -4.01 9.25
C PHE A 66 -29.89 -3.72 9.01
N GLY A 67 -30.76 -4.67 9.38
CA GLY A 67 -32.22 -4.49 9.34
C GLY A 67 -32.77 -3.40 10.29
N THR A 68 -31.93 -2.63 10.99
CA THR A 68 -32.39 -1.70 12.03
C THR A 68 -31.64 -0.36 12.11
N LEU A 69 -30.68 -0.08 11.22
CA LEU A 69 -30.26 1.31 10.98
C LEU A 69 -30.85 1.74 9.64
N ALA A 70 -31.83 2.62 9.71
CA ALA A 70 -32.56 3.15 8.58
C ALA A 70 -31.64 3.37 7.37
N ILE A 71 -31.84 2.55 6.33
CA ILE A 71 -31.42 2.80 4.97
C ILE A 71 -32.15 4.08 4.56
N THR A 72 -31.56 5.22 4.91
CA THR A 72 -31.67 6.37 4.03
C THR A 72 -30.93 5.92 2.77
N GLU A 73 -31.62 5.96 1.64
CA GLU A 73 -30.98 5.94 0.32
C GLU A 73 -29.69 6.74 0.46
N THR A 74 -28.54 6.08 0.32
CA THR A 74 -27.27 6.79 0.36
C THR A 74 -27.21 7.56 -0.94
N THR A 75 -27.78 8.76 -0.91
CA THR A 75 -28.04 9.55 -2.10
C THR A 75 -26.75 9.69 -2.90
N THR A 76 -26.86 9.77 -4.22
CA THR A 76 -25.77 10.19 -5.12
C THR A 76 -24.94 11.36 -4.54
N SER A 77 -25.58 12.31 -3.82
CA SER A 77 -24.89 13.41 -3.15
C SER A 77 -23.93 13.00 -2.01
N ALA A 78 -24.24 11.96 -1.25
CA ALA A 78 -23.39 11.45 -0.18
C ALA A 78 -22.15 10.71 -0.73
N LYS A 79 -22.31 10.02 -1.86
CA LYS A 79 -21.20 9.38 -2.56
C LYS A 79 -20.26 10.41 -3.18
N GLU A 80 -20.79 11.42 -3.85
CA GLU A 80 -20.00 12.53 -4.39
C GLU A 80 -19.22 13.25 -3.27
N ARG A 81 -19.86 13.53 -2.13
CA ARG A 81 -19.16 14.10 -0.96
C ARG A 81 -18.06 13.19 -0.43
N SER A 82 -18.27 11.88 -0.45
CA SER A 82 -17.24 10.90 -0.05
C SER A 82 -16.05 10.92 -1.01
N LEU A 83 -16.30 11.00 -2.32
CA LEU A 83 -15.24 11.13 -3.31
C LEU A 83 -14.46 12.44 -3.14
N ASP A 84 -15.15 13.54 -2.84
CA ASP A 84 -14.52 14.85 -2.62
C ASP A 84 -13.63 14.85 -1.38
N ASP A 85 -14.09 14.26 -0.28
CA ASP A 85 -13.33 14.17 0.97
C ASP A 85 -12.11 13.24 0.84
N LEU A 86 -12.30 12.07 0.20
CA LEU A 86 -11.22 11.15 -0.13
C LEU A 86 -10.11 11.85 -0.91
N GLN A 87 -10.48 12.54 -2.00
CA GLN A 87 -9.52 13.19 -2.89
C GLN A 87 -8.84 14.40 -2.27
N SER A 88 -9.57 15.24 -1.54
CA SER A 88 -9.09 16.56 -1.13
C SER A 88 -8.38 16.54 0.22
N ASN A 89 -8.78 15.63 1.11
CA ASN A 89 -8.35 15.61 2.50
C ASN A 89 -7.68 14.28 2.86
N LEU A 90 -8.43 13.18 2.85
CA LEU A 90 -7.98 11.92 3.45
C LEU A 90 -6.77 11.31 2.74
N LEU A 91 -6.79 11.20 1.41
CA LEU A 91 -5.69 10.59 0.65
C LEU A 91 -4.40 11.42 0.70
N PRO A 92 -4.42 12.75 0.50
CA PRO A 92 -3.23 13.60 0.68
C PRO A 92 -2.68 13.58 2.11
N ASP A 93 -3.56 13.60 3.12
CA ASP A 93 -3.13 13.52 4.52
C ASP A 93 -2.50 12.14 4.83
N LEU A 94 -3.00 11.06 4.20
CA LEU A 94 -2.48 9.71 4.41
C LEU A 94 -1.06 9.61 3.88
N GLN A 95 -0.84 10.16 2.68
CA GLN A 95 0.48 10.24 2.04
C GLN A 95 1.49 10.98 2.93
N ARG A 96 1.06 12.10 3.55
CA ARG A 96 1.87 12.87 4.49
C ARG A 96 2.24 12.06 5.72
N HIS A 97 1.27 11.44 6.39
CA HIS A 97 1.53 10.64 7.59
C HIS A 97 2.41 9.42 7.31
N LEU A 98 2.28 8.78 6.14
CA LEU A 98 3.17 7.68 5.73
C LEU A 98 4.61 8.17 5.50
N SER A 99 4.77 9.37 4.93
CA SER A 99 6.08 9.99 4.73
C SER A 99 6.72 10.38 6.06
N ASP A 100 5.96 11.03 6.94
CA ASP A 100 6.39 11.40 8.30
C ASP A 100 6.76 10.18 9.14
N LEU A 101 6.01 9.07 8.97
CA LEU A 101 6.31 7.80 9.62
C LEU A 101 7.66 7.27 9.14
N SER A 102 7.88 7.23 7.83
CA SER A 102 9.14 6.77 7.23
C SER A 102 10.34 7.58 7.73
N ASP A 103 10.17 8.89 7.82
CA ASP A 103 11.19 9.82 8.30
C ASP A 103 11.47 9.63 9.79
N SER A 104 10.43 9.40 10.60
CA SER A 104 10.56 9.13 12.03
C SER A 104 11.23 7.79 12.33
N LEU A 105 11.07 6.81 11.44
CA LEU A 105 11.65 5.47 11.55
C LEU A 105 13.04 5.32 10.91
N LYS A 106 13.66 6.42 10.47
CA LYS A 106 15.06 6.39 10.00
C LYS A 106 15.98 5.94 11.14
N PRO A 107 16.76 4.85 10.97
CA PRO A 107 17.55 4.27 12.06
C PRO A 107 18.53 5.26 12.71
N SER A 108 19.13 6.18 11.93
CA SER A 108 20.08 7.17 12.43
C SER A 108 19.44 8.17 13.39
N GLY A 109 18.35 8.82 12.98
CA GLY A 109 17.63 9.79 13.83
C GLY A 109 16.91 9.13 15.01
N LEU A 110 16.47 7.89 14.84
CA LEU A 110 15.79 7.14 15.89
C LEU A 110 16.74 6.70 17.01
N LEU A 111 18.03 6.46 16.73
CA LEU A 111 19.04 6.18 17.76
C LEU A 111 19.47 7.44 18.52
N GLU A 112 19.54 8.59 17.86
CA GLU A 112 19.97 9.87 18.45
C GLU A 112 18.91 10.47 19.38
N GLU A 113 17.63 10.42 18.97
CA GLU A 113 16.52 11.05 19.68
C GLU A 113 15.38 10.05 19.98
N PHE A 114 15.74 8.83 20.40
CA PHE A 114 14.81 7.72 20.54
C PHE A 114 13.53 8.06 21.31
N GLY A 115 13.66 8.76 22.46
CA GLY A 115 12.51 9.10 23.30
C GLY A 115 11.48 9.99 22.63
N SER A 116 11.89 11.05 21.93
CA SER A 116 10.99 11.96 21.20
C SER A 116 10.48 11.32 19.91
N LYS A 117 11.33 10.56 19.21
CA LYS A 117 10.96 9.88 17.96
C LYS A 117 9.91 8.80 18.17
N ILE A 118 10.00 8.02 19.24
CA ILE A 118 8.97 7.02 19.56
C ILE A 118 7.63 7.67 19.89
N LYS A 119 7.62 8.82 20.56
CA LYS A 119 6.37 9.59 20.79
C LYS A 119 5.77 10.08 19.48
N GLN A 120 6.59 10.64 18.59
CA GLN A 120 6.16 11.05 17.26
C GLN A 120 5.55 9.86 16.48
N VAL A 121 6.15 8.68 16.58
CA VAL A 121 5.62 7.45 15.96
C VAL A 121 4.24 7.08 16.53
N LEU A 122 4.02 7.20 17.85
CA LEU A 122 2.72 6.93 18.48
C LEU A 122 1.63 7.90 18.00
N GLU A 123 1.94 9.19 17.91
CA GLU A 123 1.01 10.20 17.39
C GLU A 123 0.63 9.91 15.93
N ILE A 124 1.63 9.57 15.10
CA ILE A 124 1.40 9.20 13.71
C ILE A 124 0.56 7.91 13.62
N GLN A 125 0.79 6.92 14.48
CA GLN A 125 -0.02 5.69 14.53
C GLN A 125 -1.49 5.97 14.81
N LEU A 126 -1.79 6.81 15.81
CA LEU A 126 -3.16 7.17 16.17
C LEU A 126 -3.87 7.87 15.01
N ASN A 127 -3.18 8.80 14.34
CA ASN A 127 -3.73 9.49 13.18
C ASN A 127 -3.99 8.50 12.03
N LEU A 128 -3.03 7.63 11.72
CA LEU A 128 -3.18 6.60 10.70
C LEU A 128 -4.34 5.65 10.99
N GLU A 129 -4.54 5.28 12.26
CA GLU A 129 -5.67 4.45 12.67
C GLU A 129 -7.02 5.10 12.35
N ARG A 130 -7.18 6.36 12.75
CA ARG A 130 -8.41 7.14 12.48
C ARG A 130 -8.66 7.28 10.98
N MET A 131 -7.61 7.53 10.22
CA MET A 131 -7.71 7.70 8.77
C MET A 131 -8.11 6.41 8.06
N ILE A 132 -7.58 5.26 8.50
CA ILE A 132 -8.00 3.96 7.98
C ILE A 132 -9.49 3.72 8.25
N ASP A 133 -9.99 4.08 9.43
CA ASP A 133 -11.42 3.97 9.75
C ASP A 133 -12.29 4.87 8.86
N GLN A 134 -11.85 6.11 8.63
CA GLN A 134 -12.55 7.05 7.75
C GLN A 134 -12.58 6.55 6.30
N ILE A 135 -11.45 6.05 5.79
CA ILE A 135 -11.37 5.48 4.45
C ILE A 135 -12.29 4.26 4.32
N GLU A 136 -12.35 3.37 5.33
CA GLU A 136 -13.27 2.24 5.31
C GLU A 136 -14.73 2.68 5.32
N ALA A 137 -15.09 3.71 6.09
CA ALA A 137 -16.43 4.28 6.07
C ALA A 137 -16.82 4.81 4.68
N HIS A 138 -15.91 5.51 3.99
CA HIS A 138 -16.16 5.95 2.62
C HIS A 138 -16.26 4.79 1.63
N LYS A 139 -15.44 3.75 1.77
CA LYS A 139 -15.54 2.53 0.95
C LYS A 139 -16.93 1.90 1.08
N ILE A 140 -17.48 1.83 2.29
CA ILE A 140 -18.84 1.33 2.54
C ILE A 140 -19.88 2.21 1.82
N ILE A 141 -19.77 3.54 1.95
CA ILE A 141 -20.67 4.49 1.28
C ILE A 141 -20.65 4.31 -0.25
N LEU A 142 -19.46 4.12 -0.83
CA LEU A 142 -19.30 3.92 -2.28
C LEU A 142 -19.87 2.58 -2.75
N ALA A 143 -19.76 1.53 -1.92
CA ALA A 143 -20.27 0.19 -2.22
C ALA A 143 -21.79 0.04 -2.05
N CYS A 144 -22.46 0.91 -1.29
CA CYS A 144 -23.93 0.90 -1.15
C CYS A 144 -24.59 1.32 -2.47
N HIS A 145 -25.35 0.43 -3.12
CA HIS A 145 -26.05 0.77 -4.37
C HIS A 145 -27.49 1.25 -4.12
N GLU A 146 -27.95 2.27 -4.87
CA GLU A 146 -29.35 2.71 -4.89
C GLU A 146 -30.24 1.70 -5.65
N GLU A 147 -29.69 1.00 -6.64
CA GLU A 147 -30.38 -0.03 -7.43
C GLU A 147 -29.51 -1.29 -7.43
N ASN A 148 -30.10 -2.50 -7.37
CA ASN A 148 -29.40 -3.81 -7.37
C ASN A 148 -28.64 -4.09 -8.68
N ILE A 149 -27.70 -3.22 -9.03
CA ILE A 149 -26.99 -3.17 -10.30
C ILE A 149 -25.54 -3.53 -10.00
N PRO A 150 -25.06 -4.70 -10.47
CA PRO A 150 -23.71 -5.17 -10.19
C PRO A 150 -22.64 -4.20 -10.71
N ILE A 151 -21.62 -3.91 -9.89
CA ILE A 151 -20.39 -3.22 -10.34
C ILE A 151 -19.64 -4.16 -11.29
N GLY A 152 -19.34 -3.67 -12.50
CA GLY A 152 -18.51 -4.41 -13.45
C GLY A 152 -17.63 -3.46 -14.28
N PRO A 153 -16.45 -3.92 -14.72
CA PRO A 153 -15.49 -3.09 -15.45
C PRO A 153 -15.95 -2.72 -16.87
N ASN A 154 -16.86 -3.51 -17.46
CA ASN A 154 -17.27 -3.38 -18.86
C ASN A 154 -18.72 -2.85 -19.04
N ARG A 155 -19.27 -2.15 -18.04
CA ARG A 155 -20.63 -1.59 -18.14
C ARG A 155 -20.64 -0.33 -19.00
N VAL A 156 -21.72 -0.16 -19.76
CA VAL A 156 -21.89 0.92 -20.75
C VAL A 156 -23.21 1.68 -20.60
N ASP A 157 -24.06 1.25 -19.65
CA ASP A 157 -25.40 1.76 -19.37
C ASP A 157 -25.44 2.85 -18.27
N ASP A 158 -24.29 3.25 -17.74
CA ASP A 158 -24.14 4.19 -16.61
C ASP A 158 -23.76 5.62 -17.04
N ARG A 159 -24.18 6.04 -18.24
CA ARG A 159 -23.70 7.27 -18.90
C ARG A 159 -23.87 8.54 -18.06
N ASP A 160 -24.95 8.63 -17.27
CA ASP A 160 -25.26 9.82 -16.47
C ASP A 160 -24.62 9.81 -15.07
N CYS A 161 -23.95 8.72 -14.67
CA CYS A 161 -23.39 8.54 -13.32
C CYS A 161 -22.06 9.28 -13.09
N LYS A 162 -21.48 9.93 -14.11
CA LYS A 162 -20.25 10.75 -14.00
C LYS A 162 -19.10 10.04 -13.25
N ARG A 163 -18.73 10.49 -12.03
CA ARG A 163 -17.65 9.92 -11.20
C ARG A 163 -18.04 8.60 -10.54
N LEU A 164 -19.34 8.31 -10.46
CA LEU A 164 -19.93 7.11 -9.87
C LEU A 164 -20.20 5.99 -10.90
N LYS A 165 -19.64 6.11 -12.11
CA LYS A 165 -19.70 5.04 -13.10
C LYS A 165 -19.11 3.74 -12.53
N SER A 166 -19.71 2.62 -12.90
CA SER A 166 -19.39 1.29 -12.37
C SER A 166 -17.93 0.91 -12.60
N PHE A 167 -17.38 1.24 -13.79
CA PHE A 167 -15.98 0.95 -14.08
C PHE A 167 -15.02 1.73 -13.15
N ARG A 168 -15.35 2.97 -12.79
CA ARG A 168 -14.56 3.76 -11.85
C ARG A 168 -14.62 3.18 -10.45
N LEU A 169 -15.82 2.85 -9.97
CA LEU A 169 -16.01 2.25 -8.64
C LEU A 169 -15.31 0.89 -8.54
N TYR A 170 -15.31 0.10 -9.62
CA TYR A 170 -14.57 -1.15 -9.72
C TYR A 170 -13.07 -0.94 -9.48
N HIS A 171 -12.45 -0.03 -10.24
CA HIS A 171 -11.01 0.23 -10.09
C HIS A 171 -10.66 0.95 -8.79
N LEU A 172 -11.53 1.79 -8.25
CA LEU A 172 -11.35 2.35 -6.92
C LEU A 172 -11.30 1.24 -5.87
N LYS A 173 -12.18 0.24 -5.96
CA LYS A 173 -12.14 -0.93 -5.06
C LYS A 173 -10.81 -1.69 -5.17
N GLU A 174 -10.31 -1.91 -6.38
CA GLU A 174 -9.00 -2.55 -6.60
C GLU A 174 -7.86 -1.71 -6.01
N ASN A 175 -7.81 -0.41 -6.31
CA ASN A 175 -6.78 0.49 -5.79
C ASN A 175 -6.79 0.59 -4.27
N PHE A 176 -7.96 0.60 -3.62
CA PHE A 176 -8.04 0.56 -2.16
C PHE A 176 -7.49 -0.75 -1.59
N ALA A 177 -7.70 -1.88 -2.25
CA ALA A 177 -7.14 -3.16 -1.82
C ALA A 177 -5.59 -3.17 -1.92
N ASP A 178 -5.06 -2.61 -3.01
CA ASP A 178 -3.61 -2.44 -3.20
C ASP A 178 -3.02 -1.47 -2.18
N LEU A 179 -3.68 -0.33 -1.95
CA LEU A 179 -3.28 0.65 -0.94
C LEU A 179 -3.23 0.04 0.46
N SER A 180 -4.29 -0.67 0.87
CA SER A 180 -4.32 -1.39 2.16
C SER A 180 -3.20 -2.40 2.25
N SER A 181 -2.88 -3.10 1.17
CA SER A 181 -1.77 -4.06 1.11
C SER A 181 -0.41 -3.39 1.32
N HIS A 182 -0.13 -2.29 0.60
CA HIS A 182 1.11 -1.53 0.74
C HIS A 182 1.28 -0.94 2.15
N ILE A 183 0.23 -0.29 2.69
CA ILE A 183 0.24 0.29 4.05
C ILE A 183 0.50 -0.78 5.10
N ARG A 184 -0.14 -1.94 4.97
CA ARG A 184 0.11 -3.08 5.88
C ARG A 184 1.58 -3.51 5.85
N PHE A 185 2.21 -3.57 4.68
CA PHE A 185 3.62 -3.91 4.59
C PHE A 185 4.51 -2.85 5.24
N VAL A 186 4.18 -1.57 5.11
CA VAL A 186 4.85 -0.47 5.85
C VAL A 186 4.77 -0.72 7.37
N PHE A 187 3.58 -1.06 7.88
CA PHE A 187 3.41 -1.35 9.31
C PHE A 187 4.17 -2.59 9.78
N ARG A 188 4.30 -3.62 8.94
CA ARG A 188 5.13 -4.81 9.25
C ARG A 188 6.60 -4.45 9.39
N GLU A 189 7.14 -3.62 8.50
CA GLU A 189 8.51 -3.15 8.59
C GLU A 189 8.73 -2.25 9.82
N ALA A 190 7.77 -1.38 10.13
CA ALA A 190 7.83 -0.55 11.34
C ALA A 190 7.80 -1.38 12.62
N TYR A 191 6.89 -2.35 12.72
CA TYR A 191 6.79 -3.31 13.81
C TYR A 191 8.09 -4.10 13.99
N ARG A 192 8.68 -4.59 12.90
CA ARG A 192 9.93 -5.34 12.91
C ARG A 192 11.08 -4.49 13.44
N LEU A 193 11.23 -3.28 12.92
CA LEU A 193 12.28 -2.35 13.35
C LEU A 193 12.20 -2.07 14.86
N LEU A 194 11.01 -1.73 15.37
CA LEU A 194 10.81 -1.46 16.79
C LEU A 194 11.09 -2.68 17.67
N ARG A 195 10.77 -3.89 17.20
CA ARG A 195 11.13 -5.13 17.90
C ARG A 195 12.63 -5.38 17.95
N GLU A 196 13.34 -5.17 16.84
CA GLU A 196 14.79 -5.31 16.79
C GLU A 196 15.46 -4.34 17.77
N LEU A 197 15.03 -3.08 17.79
CA LEU A 197 15.52 -2.05 18.71
C LEU A 197 15.26 -2.40 20.18
N LYS A 198 14.11 -2.99 20.49
CA LYS A 198 13.77 -3.44 21.84
C LYS A 198 14.67 -4.59 22.33
N LEU A 199 15.07 -5.50 21.44
CA LEU A 199 15.90 -6.67 21.79
C LEU A 199 17.38 -6.32 22.00
N GLY A 200 17.83 -5.18 21.47
CA GLY A 200 19.14 -4.61 21.75
C GLY A 200 19.60 -3.68 20.62
N PRO A 201 20.16 -2.50 20.92
CA PRO A 201 20.52 -1.47 19.94
C PRO A 201 21.80 -1.80 19.12
N ASN A 202 22.03 -3.07 18.77
CA ASN A 202 23.17 -3.50 17.94
C ASN A 202 22.94 -3.24 16.44
N LEU A 203 22.12 -2.25 16.09
CA LEU A 203 22.04 -1.78 14.71
C LEU A 203 23.33 -1.00 14.43
N PRO A 204 24.14 -1.39 13.44
CA PRO A 204 25.32 -0.63 13.08
C PRO A 204 24.89 0.80 12.71
N TYR A 205 25.39 1.78 13.47
CA TYR A 205 25.10 3.19 13.21
C TYR A 205 25.57 3.53 11.81
N ASN A 206 24.61 3.76 10.91
CA ASN A 206 24.85 4.25 9.57
C ASN A 206 23.96 5.47 9.36
N PRO A 207 24.53 6.69 9.30
CA PRO A 207 23.77 7.92 9.15
C PRO A 207 22.97 7.99 7.83
N ARG A 208 23.34 7.15 6.84
CA ARG A 208 22.66 7.03 5.54
C ARG A 208 21.68 5.86 5.47
N ALA A 209 21.51 5.08 6.54
CA ALA A 209 20.53 4.02 6.57
C ALA A 209 19.13 4.61 6.44
N LYS A 210 18.38 4.13 5.44
CA LYS A 210 16.97 4.44 5.27
C LYS A 210 16.13 3.44 6.05
N PHE A 211 14.90 3.82 6.36
CA PHE A 211 13.89 2.85 6.79
C PHE A 211 13.68 1.83 5.67
N THR A 212 13.74 0.53 5.98
CA THR A 212 13.56 -0.56 5.00
C THR A 212 12.22 -0.46 4.27
N GLY A 213 11.17 0.00 4.98
CA GLY A 213 9.85 0.21 4.39
C GLY A 213 9.72 1.47 3.52
N GLN A 214 10.78 2.26 3.28
CA GLN A 214 10.70 3.47 2.45
C GLN A 214 10.20 3.19 1.03
N TYR A 215 10.61 2.07 0.43
CA TYR A 215 10.11 1.66 -0.90
C TYR A 215 8.61 1.36 -0.85
N LEU A 216 8.13 0.72 0.21
CA LEU A 216 6.71 0.40 0.41
C LEU A 216 5.87 1.67 0.62
N VAL A 217 6.43 2.68 1.29
CA VAL A 217 5.81 4.01 1.38
C VAL A 217 5.68 4.63 -0.02
N GLY A 218 6.71 4.55 -0.86
CA GLY A 218 6.64 4.97 -2.26
C GLY A 218 5.52 4.29 -3.03
N ARG A 219 5.39 2.96 -2.89
CA ARG A 219 4.31 2.17 -3.50
C ARG A 219 2.92 2.57 -2.99
N ALA A 220 2.78 2.85 -1.70
CA ALA A 220 1.53 3.35 -1.14
C ALA A 220 1.18 4.74 -1.70
N CYS A 221 2.15 5.63 -1.84
CA CYS A 221 1.97 6.94 -2.48
C CYS A 221 1.52 6.80 -3.94
N GLU A 222 2.16 5.92 -4.72
CA GLU A 222 1.73 5.62 -6.11
C GLU A 222 0.28 5.13 -6.16
N SER A 223 -0.13 4.23 -5.24
CA SER A 223 -1.52 3.78 -5.12
C SER A 223 -2.48 4.92 -4.74
N ILE A 224 -2.06 5.85 -3.88
CA ILE A 224 -2.83 7.04 -3.51
C ILE A 224 -3.05 7.93 -4.73
N ASP A 225 -1.99 8.24 -5.47
CA ASP A 225 -2.05 9.08 -6.66
C ASP A 225 -2.97 8.44 -7.72
N CYS A 226 -2.82 7.14 -7.97
CA CYS A 226 -3.71 6.38 -8.84
C CYS A 226 -5.17 6.48 -8.37
N THR A 227 -5.44 6.29 -7.06
CA THR A 227 -6.80 6.41 -6.51
C THR A 227 -7.39 7.79 -6.78
N VAL A 228 -6.60 8.86 -6.55
CA VAL A 228 -7.01 10.24 -6.83
C VAL A 228 -7.33 10.45 -8.32
N ASP A 229 -6.54 9.88 -9.22
CA ASP A 229 -6.80 9.96 -10.66
C ASP A 229 -8.09 9.24 -11.04
N TRP A 230 -8.38 8.08 -10.46
CA TRP A 230 -9.66 7.39 -10.69
C TRP A 230 -10.88 8.19 -10.20
N ILE A 231 -10.71 9.03 -9.17
CA ILE A 231 -11.77 9.92 -8.67
C ILE A 231 -12.03 11.12 -9.61
N LYS A 232 -10.97 11.75 -10.15
CA LYS A 232 -11.08 13.06 -10.83
C LYS A 232 -10.70 13.08 -12.31
N GLY A 233 -9.90 12.11 -12.75
CA GLY A 233 -9.32 12.03 -14.08
C GLY A 233 -10.39 11.86 -15.16
N SER A 234 -10.10 12.32 -16.38
CA SER A 234 -11.01 12.10 -17.49
C SER A 234 -11.03 10.62 -17.87
N GLU A 235 -12.12 10.16 -18.50
CA GLU A 235 -12.23 8.74 -18.90
C GLU A 235 -11.17 8.36 -19.93
N LEU A 236 -10.77 9.32 -20.78
CA LEU A 236 -9.73 9.11 -21.78
C LEU A 236 -8.36 8.98 -21.12
N ASP A 237 -8.03 9.86 -20.17
CA ASP A 237 -6.74 9.80 -19.46
C ASP A 237 -6.61 8.46 -18.69
N LEU A 238 -7.68 8.05 -18.01
CA LEU A 238 -7.71 6.77 -17.29
C LEU A 238 -7.56 5.56 -18.23
N ALA A 239 -8.23 5.60 -19.39
CA ALA A 239 -8.09 4.55 -20.39
C ALA A 239 -6.66 4.48 -20.94
N GLN A 240 -6.03 5.63 -21.20
CA GLN A 240 -4.64 5.69 -21.67
C GLN A 240 -3.67 5.07 -20.66
N THR A 241 -3.72 5.49 -19.40
CA THR A 241 -2.89 4.92 -18.34
C THR A 241 -3.10 3.41 -18.19
N TYR A 242 -4.34 2.94 -18.29
CA TYR A 242 -4.65 1.51 -18.21
C TYR A 242 -4.14 0.73 -19.43
N TRP A 243 -4.18 1.32 -20.63
CA TRP A 243 -3.74 0.65 -21.85
C TRP A 243 -2.22 0.56 -22.01
N GLU A 244 -1.44 1.43 -21.35
CA GLU A 244 0.02 1.45 -21.49
C GLU A 244 0.66 0.06 -21.25
N SER A 245 0.35 -0.59 -20.13
CA SER A 245 0.94 -1.91 -19.81
C SER A 245 0.51 -3.03 -20.78
N PRO A 246 -0.79 -3.21 -21.11
CA PRO A 246 -1.21 -4.12 -22.17
C PRO A 246 -0.56 -3.82 -23.53
N LEU A 247 -0.42 -2.55 -23.90
CA LEU A 247 0.21 -2.14 -25.17
C LEU A 247 1.70 -2.48 -25.19
N GLU A 248 2.44 -2.21 -24.11
CA GLU A 248 3.84 -2.61 -23.98
C GLU A 248 4.02 -4.14 -24.09
N SER A 249 3.12 -4.91 -23.48
CA SER A 249 3.11 -6.37 -23.58
C SER A 249 2.89 -6.84 -25.03
N ILE A 250 1.92 -6.23 -25.72
CA ILE A 250 1.67 -6.50 -27.15
C ILE A 250 2.91 -6.15 -27.98
N ASP A 251 3.54 -5.01 -27.74
CA ASP A 251 4.75 -4.58 -28.44
C ASP A 251 5.93 -5.52 -28.20
N HIS A 252 6.09 -6.04 -26.98
CA HIS A 252 7.09 -7.05 -26.67
C HIS A 252 6.83 -8.36 -27.42
N ILE A 253 5.56 -8.82 -27.47
CA ILE A 253 5.17 -10.03 -28.21
C ILE A 253 5.42 -9.84 -29.71
N LEU A 254 5.03 -8.71 -30.28
CA LEU A 254 5.25 -8.39 -31.69
C LEU A 254 6.74 -8.29 -32.04
N SER A 255 7.54 -7.69 -31.16
CA SER A 255 9.00 -7.62 -31.31
C SER A 255 9.65 -9.00 -31.28
N SER A 256 9.19 -9.86 -30.37
CA SER A 256 9.65 -11.25 -30.27
C SER A 256 9.29 -12.05 -31.52
N PHE A 257 8.06 -11.92 -32.01
CA PHE A 257 7.62 -12.55 -33.25
C PHE A 257 8.43 -12.06 -34.45
N ARG A 258 8.68 -10.75 -34.55
CA ARG A 258 9.53 -10.16 -35.61
C ARG A 258 10.94 -10.73 -35.58
N ALA A 259 11.54 -10.88 -34.41
CA ALA A 259 12.88 -11.46 -34.26
C ALA A 259 12.94 -12.94 -34.69
N PHE A 260 11.85 -13.68 -34.49
CA PHE A 260 11.72 -15.09 -34.90
C PHE A 260 11.53 -15.25 -36.42
N VAL A 261 10.84 -14.32 -37.06
CA VAL A 261 10.55 -14.37 -38.50
C VAL A 261 11.64 -13.72 -39.35
N ASP A 262 12.52 -12.89 -38.77
CA ASP A 262 13.65 -12.29 -39.49
C ASP A 262 14.73 -13.35 -39.80
N PRO A 263 14.98 -13.71 -41.07
CA PRO A 263 16.02 -14.68 -41.42
C PRO A 263 17.42 -14.24 -40.99
N ARG A 264 17.65 -12.94 -40.77
CA ARG A 264 18.97 -12.38 -40.41
C ARG A 264 19.38 -12.67 -38.96
N THR A 265 18.45 -13.00 -38.08
CA THR A 265 18.77 -13.43 -36.70
C THR A 265 19.24 -14.87 -36.64
N HIS A 266 18.83 -15.72 -37.61
CA HIS A 266 19.27 -17.12 -37.73
C HIS A 266 20.71 -17.28 -38.21
N TYR A 267 21.25 -16.35 -39.01
CA TYR A 267 22.62 -16.45 -39.54
C TYR A 267 23.72 -15.98 -38.58
N ARG A 268 23.37 -15.35 -37.44
CA ARG A 268 24.39 -14.87 -36.48
C ARG A 268 24.92 -15.97 -35.58
N THR A 269 24.12 -16.99 -35.29
CA THR A 269 24.51 -18.10 -34.40
C THR A 269 25.40 -19.12 -35.11
N GLU A 270 25.15 -19.44 -36.38
CA GLU A 270 25.96 -20.42 -37.12
C GLU A 270 27.35 -19.88 -37.52
N SER A 271 27.48 -18.57 -37.77
CA SER A 271 28.78 -17.96 -38.09
C SER A 271 29.72 -17.91 -36.88
N ASP A 272 29.20 -17.63 -35.68
CA ASP A 272 30.02 -17.52 -34.47
C ASP A 272 30.44 -18.91 -33.93
N GLU A 273 29.62 -19.95 -34.09
CA GLU A 273 30.02 -21.34 -33.79
C GLU A 273 31.09 -21.85 -34.77
N HIS A 274 30.98 -21.56 -36.07
CA HIS A 274 32.01 -21.95 -37.04
C HIS A 274 33.35 -21.23 -36.82
N LEU A 275 33.34 -19.97 -36.39
CA LEU A 275 34.56 -19.24 -36.05
C LEU A 275 35.21 -19.79 -34.77
N ARG A 276 34.42 -20.20 -33.77
CA ARG A 276 34.92 -20.84 -32.53
C ARG A 276 35.49 -22.24 -32.79
N GLN A 277 34.87 -23.05 -33.64
CA GLN A 277 35.38 -24.38 -34.00
C GLN A 277 36.73 -24.29 -34.74
N ASN A 278 36.86 -23.33 -35.67
CA ASN A 278 38.08 -23.14 -36.46
C ASN A 278 39.27 -22.58 -35.64
N LEU A 279 39.01 -21.78 -34.59
CA LEU A 279 40.06 -21.32 -33.67
C LEU A 279 40.61 -22.46 -32.80
N TYR A 280 39.77 -23.42 -32.39
CA TYR A 280 40.20 -24.59 -31.61
C TYR A 280 41.00 -25.62 -32.44
N ILE A 281 40.62 -25.82 -33.70
CA ILE A 281 41.33 -26.75 -34.59
C ILE A 281 42.73 -26.23 -34.94
N ASN A 282 42.88 -24.92 -35.18
CA ASN A 282 44.17 -24.34 -35.56
C ASN A 282 45.17 -24.19 -34.40
N GLN A 283 44.72 -24.19 -33.14
CA GLN A 283 45.62 -24.22 -31.97
C GLN A 283 46.12 -25.64 -31.64
N SER A 284 45.42 -26.68 -32.09
CA SER A 284 45.74 -28.08 -31.77
C SER A 284 46.86 -28.69 -32.64
N PHE A 285 47.26 -28.02 -33.74
CA PHE A 285 48.25 -28.53 -34.70
C PHE A 285 49.63 -27.87 -34.63
N SER A 286 49.87 -26.92 -33.71
CA SER A 286 51.17 -26.29 -33.55
C SER A 286 51.79 -26.63 -32.19
N SER A 287 52.33 -27.85 -32.08
CA SER A 287 53.37 -28.17 -31.11
C SER A 287 54.69 -28.47 -31.83
N PRO A 288 55.78 -27.78 -31.52
CA PRO A 288 57.12 -28.37 -31.54
C PRO A 288 57.53 -28.64 -30.08
N LYS A 289 57.73 -29.89 -29.65
CA LYS A 289 58.96 -30.69 -29.83
C LYS A 289 60.24 -29.86 -29.62
N SER A 290 60.65 -29.67 -28.38
CA SER A 290 61.85 -30.26 -27.75
C SER A 290 62.15 -29.56 -26.43
#